data_AF-A0A1L4FST5-F1
#
_entry.id   AF-A0A1L4FST5-F1
#
_cell.length_a   1.000
_cell.length_b   1.000
_cell.length_c   1.000
_cell.angle_alpha   90.00
_cell.angle_beta   90.00
_cell.angle_gamma   90.00
#
_symmetry.space_group_name_H-M   'P 1'
#
loop_
_entity.id
_entity.type
_entity.pdbx_description
1 polymer ?
#
loop_
_entity_poly.entity_id
_entity_poly.type
_entity_poly.pdbx_seq_one_letter_code
_entity_poly.pdbx_strand_id
1 'polypeptide(L)'
;MLMKTSKLFWLLGSLCLTPLAITSCVNYEKKEQFEKYIDQNLDYYSNFKSDEINKTQEILDKLLKLVYKSDESSKVEFLKQQSSSQISDLFYEVKQKYLDVFERKNELELQNEELVKELKVLEFFANMKQVEIAQTKERIKANNDKLLDLNFKQMEYLEQVDELINQNWYWFLSNINAFEFESFKLLSIQFYSDLMRENNNNLPDEFAQIFNSNYLNSLQETKLPKKKVFLDSYLDNLQFGEESKELNNSAIYYLVKDKMVFRIAISNLNSNNANIKIAPFIWYFANSKNPKLSLNLISSINHYALIHKYASGYKQYVYDLVKKQRYGEASLVLPIIKE
;
A
#
# COMPACT_ATOMS: atom_id res chain seq x y z
N MET A 1 56.56 -11.92 -42.04
CA MET A 1 55.69 -12.04 -43.22
C MET A 1 54.88 -10.76 -43.31
N LEU A 2 54.92 -10.13 -44.48
CA LEU A 2 54.61 -8.74 -44.78
C LEU A 2 53.13 -8.52 -45.16
N MET A 3 52.71 -7.25 -45.11
CA MET A 3 51.69 -6.59 -45.96
C MET A 3 50.20 -6.87 -45.65
N LYS A 4 49.22 -5.98 -45.90
CA LYS A 4 49.16 -4.53 -46.22
C LYS A 4 47.69 -4.11 -46.14
N THR A 5 47.49 -2.82 -45.92
CA THR A 5 46.28 -2.00 -46.08
C THR A 5 45.56 -2.13 -47.44
N SER A 6 44.26 -1.83 -47.50
CA SER A 6 43.70 -1.09 -48.66
C SER A 6 42.57 -0.14 -48.26
N LYS A 7 42.70 1.10 -48.73
CA LYS A 7 41.70 2.16 -48.87
C LYS A 7 41.20 2.13 -50.32
N LEU A 8 39.96 2.57 -50.60
CA LEU A 8 39.54 3.42 -51.75
C LEU A 8 37.99 3.48 -51.77
N PHE A 9 37.35 4.64 -51.55
CA PHE A 9 36.98 5.69 -52.52
C PHE A 9 35.92 5.25 -53.54
N TRP A 10 34.78 5.94 -53.60
CA TRP A 10 34.42 6.80 -54.73
C TRP A 10 33.28 7.77 -54.35
N LEU A 11 33.60 9.05 -54.48
CA LEU A 11 32.74 10.24 -54.51
C LEU A 11 32.31 10.48 -55.97
N LEU A 12 31.31 11.35 -56.16
CA LEU A 12 30.73 11.95 -57.39
C LEU A 12 29.29 11.44 -57.63
N GLY A 13 28.24 12.25 -57.68
CA GLY A 13 28.13 13.69 -57.90
C GLY A 13 27.22 13.96 -59.12
N SER A 14 26.46 15.07 -59.08
CA SER A 14 25.74 15.72 -60.19
C SER A 14 24.30 15.21 -60.48
N LEU A 15 23.26 16.01 -60.77
CA LEU A 15 22.98 17.44 -60.77
C LEU A 15 21.43 17.60 -60.87
N CYS A 16 20.92 18.75 -60.42
CA CYS A 16 19.69 19.44 -60.86
C CYS A 16 18.31 18.75 -60.75
N LEU A 17 17.40 19.40 -60.02
CA LEU A 17 16.28 20.17 -60.60
C LEU A 17 15.60 20.96 -59.47
N THR A 18 15.72 22.29 -59.53
CA THR A 18 14.97 23.22 -58.69
C THR A 18 13.59 23.48 -59.28
N PRO A 19 12.50 23.35 -58.51
CA PRO A 19 11.27 24.07 -58.79
C PRO A 19 11.29 25.41 -58.04
N LEU A 20 11.08 26.48 -58.81
CA LEU A 20 10.70 27.80 -58.32
C LEU A 20 9.42 27.67 -57.48
N ALA A 21 9.53 27.80 -56.16
CA ALA A 21 8.39 27.96 -55.28
C ALA A 21 8.15 29.46 -55.02
N ILE A 22 7.15 29.94 -55.73
CA ILE A 22 6.38 31.16 -55.62
C ILE A 22 6.22 31.57 -54.14
N THR A 23 6.51 32.83 -53.83
CA THR A 23 6.27 33.46 -52.54
C THR A 23 4.76 33.50 -52.26
N SER A 24 4.27 32.72 -51.30
CA SER A 24 2.98 33.00 -50.67
C SER A 24 3.22 33.94 -49.49
N CYS A 25 2.99 35.24 -49.71
CA CYS A 25 2.68 36.15 -48.61
C CYS A 25 1.34 35.70 -48.02
N VAL A 26 1.38 34.77 -47.05
CA VAL A 26 0.22 34.45 -46.23
C VAL A 26 0.14 35.54 -45.17
N ASN A 27 -0.97 36.28 -45.21
CA ASN A 27 -1.31 37.30 -44.23
C ASN A 27 -1.57 36.61 -42.86
N TYR A 28 -0.68 36.81 -41.89
CA TYR A 28 -0.74 36.24 -40.54
C TYR A 28 -1.71 37.00 -39.61
N GLU A 29 -2.83 37.48 -40.13
CA GLU A 29 -3.76 38.34 -39.39
C GLU A 29 -4.85 37.59 -38.60
N LYS A 30 -4.73 36.28 -38.39
CA LYS A 30 -5.71 35.54 -37.57
C LYS A 30 -5.03 34.57 -36.60
N LYS A 31 -4.48 35.13 -35.53
CA LYS A 31 -3.97 34.40 -34.36
C LYS A 31 -5.04 33.49 -33.71
N GLU A 32 -6.32 33.81 -33.92
CA GLU A 32 -7.49 33.06 -33.40
C GLU A 32 -7.67 31.65 -34.02
N GLN A 33 -7.06 31.34 -35.17
CA GLN A 33 -7.24 30.02 -35.80
C GLN A 33 -6.32 28.93 -35.24
N PHE A 34 -5.33 29.28 -34.41
CA PHE A 34 -4.45 28.31 -33.75
C PHE A 34 -5.00 27.83 -32.40
N GLU A 35 -5.90 28.60 -31.75
CA GLU A 35 -6.49 28.21 -30.47
C GLU A 35 -7.32 26.92 -30.57
N LYS A 36 -7.96 26.66 -31.71
CA LYS A 36 -8.69 25.39 -31.92
C LYS A 36 -7.80 24.15 -32.09
N TYR A 37 -6.49 24.35 -32.29
CA TYR A 37 -5.50 23.28 -32.44
C TYR A 37 -4.61 23.14 -31.19
N ILE A 38 -4.70 24.08 -30.25
CA ILE A 38 -4.13 23.97 -28.92
C ILE A 38 -5.18 23.24 -28.08
N ASP A 39 -4.86 22.02 -27.63
CA ASP A 39 -5.71 21.30 -26.70
C ASP A 39 -5.67 22.03 -25.36
N GLN A 40 -6.70 22.83 -25.06
CA GLN A 40 -6.81 23.56 -23.80
C GLN A 40 -6.87 22.62 -22.59
N ASN A 41 -7.07 21.30 -22.78
CA ASN A 41 -6.92 20.31 -21.70
C ASN A 41 -5.45 20.04 -21.31
N LEU A 42 -4.49 20.57 -22.07
CA LEU A 42 -3.06 20.52 -21.79
C LEU A 42 -2.51 21.84 -21.24
N ASP A 43 -3.36 22.85 -21.05
CA ASP A 43 -2.95 24.07 -20.35
C ASP A 43 -2.62 23.73 -18.90
N TYR A 44 -1.39 24.07 -18.48
CA TYR A 44 -0.92 23.86 -17.12
C TYR A 44 -1.62 24.87 -16.19
N TYR A 45 -2.70 24.43 -15.54
CA TYR A 45 -3.36 25.21 -14.50
C TYR A 45 -2.59 25.05 -13.18
N SER A 46 -2.13 26.16 -12.59
CA SER A 46 -1.46 26.19 -11.28
C SER A 46 -2.38 25.83 -10.09
N ASN A 47 -3.59 25.32 -10.35
CA ASN A 47 -4.62 25.04 -9.36
C ASN A 47 -4.66 23.57 -8.88
N PHE A 48 -3.74 22.70 -9.31
CA PHE A 48 -3.69 21.31 -8.84
C PHE A 48 -3.74 21.18 -7.30
N LYS A 49 -3.05 22.09 -6.59
CA LYS A 49 -3.05 22.10 -5.12
C LYS A 49 -4.40 22.47 -4.52
N SER A 50 -5.17 23.36 -5.14
CA SER A 50 -6.51 23.69 -4.63
C SER A 50 -7.49 22.54 -4.82
N ASP A 51 -7.36 21.80 -5.92
CA ASP A 51 -8.25 20.68 -6.22
C ASP A 51 -8.03 19.51 -5.25
N GLU A 52 -6.78 19.21 -4.90
CA GLU A 52 -6.43 18.19 -3.90
C GLU A 52 -6.90 18.56 -2.49
N ILE A 53 -6.77 19.83 -2.10
CA ILE A 53 -7.29 20.35 -0.82
C ILE A 53 -8.81 20.22 -0.77
N ASN A 54 -9.51 20.70 -1.79
CA ASN A 54 -10.97 20.66 -1.85
C ASN A 54 -11.49 19.22 -1.79
N LYS A 55 -10.89 18.33 -2.56
CA LYS A 55 -11.22 16.91 -2.57
C LYS A 55 -10.98 16.22 -1.22
N THR A 56 -9.87 16.56 -0.55
CA THR A 56 -9.60 16.06 0.80
C THR A 56 -10.67 16.53 1.77
N GLN A 57 -11.04 17.81 1.72
CA GLN A 57 -12.10 18.37 2.55
C GLN A 57 -13.45 17.70 2.27
N GLU A 58 -13.80 17.47 1.00
CA GLU A 58 -15.03 16.76 0.63
C GLU A 58 -15.09 15.34 1.22
N ILE A 59 -13.97 14.62 1.22
CA ILE A 59 -13.87 13.28 1.83
C ILE A 59 -14.09 13.36 3.34
N LEU A 60 -13.40 14.29 4.02
CA LEU A 60 -13.51 14.47 5.47
C LEU A 60 -14.93 14.91 5.88
N ASP A 61 -15.52 15.86 5.16
CA ASP A 61 -16.88 16.35 5.38
C ASP A 61 -17.92 15.24 5.17
N LYS A 62 -17.70 14.38 4.16
CA LYS A 62 -18.55 13.20 3.94
C LYS A 62 -18.50 12.25 5.13
N LEU A 63 -17.31 11.98 5.68
CA LEU A 63 -17.16 11.14 6.88
C LEU A 63 -17.81 11.79 8.11
N LEU A 64 -17.59 13.09 8.35
CA LEU A 64 -18.24 13.83 9.43
C LEU A 64 -19.76 13.78 9.32
N LYS A 65 -20.31 13.98 8.12
CA LYS A 65 -21.76 13.92 7.87
C LYS A 65 -22.33 12.53 8.14
N LEU A 66 -21.59 11.46 7.84
CA LEU A 66 -22.03 10.10 8.13
C LEU A 66 -22.06 9.81 9.64
N VAL A 67 -21.10 10.35 10.39
CA VAL A 67 -20.97 10.15 11.84
C VAL A 67 -21.97 11.02 12.62
N TYR A 68 -22.02 12.32 12.35
CA TYR A 68 -22.79 13.28 13.15
C TYR A 68 -24.18 13.58 12.58
N LYS A 69 -24.40 13.33 11.28
CA LYS A 69 -25.68 13.59 10.59
C LYS A 69 -26.17 15.04 10.79
N SER A 70 -27.14 15.23 11.69
CA SER A 70 -27.73 16.52 12.05
C SER A 70 -27.30 17.02 13.44
N ASP A 71 -26.48 16.26 14.17
CA ASP A 71 -25.94 16.66 15.47
C ASP A 71 -24.72 17.58 15.30
N GLU A 72 -25.00 18.83 14.95
CA GLU A 72 -23.98 19.86 14.75
C GLU A 72 -23.22 20.19 16.04
N SER A 73 -23.85 20.06 17.20
CA SER A 73 -23.21 20.33 18.50
C SER A 73 -22.10 19.31 18.77
N SER A 74 -22.39 18.01 18.64
CA SER A 74 -21.39 16.97 18.81
C SER A 74 -20.29 17.04 17.75
N LYS A 75 -20.63 17.43 16.51
CA LYS A 75 -19.63 17.65 15.45
C LYS A 75 -18.63 18.75 15.82
N VAL A 76 -19.12 19.90 16.29
CA VAL A 76 -18.28 21.04 16.67
C VAL A 76 -17.38 20.69 17.85
N GLU A 77 -17.92 20.04 18.88
CA GLU A 77 -17.14 19.61 20.05
C GLU A 77 -16.05 18.61 19.66
N PHE A 78 -16.37 17.64 18.80
CA PHE A 78 -15.39 16.72 18.25
C PHE A 78 -14.28 17.45 17.48
N LEU A 79 -14.62 18.33 16.52
CA LEU A 79 -13.61 19.06 15.75
C LEU A 79 -12.69 19.93 16.62
N LYS A 80 -13.22 20.49 17.71
CA LYS A 80 -12.42 21.21 18.71
C LYS A 80 -11.41 20.28 19.39
N GLN A 81 -11.83 19.07 19.77
CA GLN A 81 -10.92 18.06 20.34
C GLN A 81 -9.85 17.64 19.33
N GLN A 82 -10.22 17.46 18.06
CA GLN A 82 -9.32 17.09 16.97
C GLN A 82 -8.31 18.19 16.60
N SER A 83 -8.48 19.41 17.11
CA SER A 83 -7.53 20.51 16.91
C SER A 83 -6.49 20.61 18.03
N SER A 84 -6.53 19.72 19.02
CA SER A 84 -5.59 19.72 20.14
C SER A 84 -4.18 19.34 19.68
N SER A 85 -3.19 20.14 20.08
CA SER A 85 -1.77 19.83 19.86
C SER A 85 -1.30 18.59 20.63
N GLN A 86 -2.07 18.14 21.64
CA GLN A 86 -1.71 16.98 22.46
C GLN A 86 -1.89 15.65 21.72
N ILE A 87 -2.65 15.61 20.62
CA ILE A 87 -2.90 14.36 19.91
C ILE A 87 -1.59 13.75 19.38
N SER A 88 -0.70 14.56 18.81
CA SER A 88 0.61 14.06 18.38
C SER A 88 1.41 13.49 19.54
N ASP A 89 1.37 14.13 20.71
CA ASP A 89 2.09 13.70 21.90
C ASP A 89 1.64 12.30 22.35
N LEU A 90 0.34 12.00 22.25
CA LEU A 90 -0.20 10.66 22.55
C LEU A 90 0.38 9.59 21.60
N PHE A 91 0.45 9.88 20.29
CA PHE A 91 1.07 8.97 19.33
C PHE A 91 2.58 8.81 19.59
N TYR A 92 3.28 9.87 19.97
CA TYR A 92 4.69 9.81 20.32
C TYR A 92 4.93 8.97 21.56
N GLU A 93 4.13 9.13 22.62
CA GLU A 93 4.23 8.35 23.83
C GLU A 93 4.10 6.85 23.54
N VAL A 94 3.11 6.47 22.75
CA VAL A 94 2.94 5.07 22.31
C VAL A 94 4.11 4.60 21.46
N LYS A 95 4.63 5.42 20.53
CA LYS A 95 5.84 5.07 19.77
C LYS A 95 7.03 4.82 20.69
N GLN A 96 7.31 5.72 21.64
CA GLN A 96 8.46 5.63 22.54
C GLN A 96 8.41 4.37 23.41
N LYS A 97 7.21 3.98 23.87
CA LYS A 97 7.01 2.74 24.63
C LYS A 97 7.45 1.48 23.87
N TYR A 98 7.39 1.50 22.53
CA TYR A 98 7.68 0.34 21.68
C TYR A 98 8.92 0.50 20.79
N LEU A 99 9.71 1.57 20.94
CA LEU A 99 10.86 1.84 20.07
C LEU A 99 11.88 0.69 20.06
N ASP A 100 12.26 0.22 21.25
CA ASP A 100 13.17 -0.93 21.43
C ASP A 100 12.64 -2.23 20.79
N VAL A 101 11.31 -2.40 20.73
CA VAL A 101 10.69 -3.58 20.10
C VAL A 101 10.95 -3.59 18.60
N PHE A 102 10.81 -2.44 17.93
CA PHE A 102 11.06 -2.33 16.49
C PHE A 102 12.55 -2.52 16.17
N GLU A 103 13.43 -1.89 16.94
CA GLU A 103 14.89 -1.99 16.76
C GLU A 103 15.38 -3.44 16.91
N ARG A 104 15.02 -4.09 18.03
CA ARG A 104 15.40 -5.49 18.29
C ARG A 104 14.83 -6.46 17.28
N LYS A 105 13.60 -6.23 16.81
CA LYS A 105 12.98 -7.09 15.79
C LYS A 105 13.77 -7.03 14.49
N ASN A 106 14.07 -5.83 14.00
CA ASN A 106 14.84 -5.64 12.78
C ASN A 106 16.25 -6.24 12.89
N GLU A 107 16.92 -6.09 14.05
CA GLU A 107 18.22 -6.73 14.30
C GLU A 107 18.15 -8.26 14.25
N LEU A 108 17.16 -8.87 14.91
CA LEU A 108 16.97 -10.32 14.91
C LEU A 108 16.60 -10.88 13.55
N GLU A 109 15.78 -10.16 12.77
CA GLU A 109 15.44 -10.53 11.40
C GLU A 109 16.69 -10.52 10.52
N LEU A 110 17.53 -9.48 10.60
CA LEU A 110 18.80 -9.40 9.87
C LEU A 110 19.75 -10.55 10.24
N GLN A 111 19.91 -10.82 11.55
CA GLN A 111 20.72 -11.93 12.03
C GLN A 111 20.20 -13.28 11.51
N ASN A 112 18.88 -13.47 11.48
CA ASN A 112 18.27 -14.68 10.94
C ASN A 112 18.49 -14.84 9.44
N GLU A 113 18.40 -13.76 8.66
CA GLU A 113 18.73 -13.80 7.24
C GLU A 113 20.17 -14.24 6.99
N GLU A 114 21.12 -13.76 7.81
CA GLU A 114 22.53 -14.15 7.74
C GLU A 114 22.72 -15.63 8.11
N LEU A 115 22.10 -16.10 9.19
CA LEU A 115 22.15 -17.51 9.60
C LEU A 115 21.54 -18.44 8.55
N VAL A 116 20.47 -18.04 7.89
CA VAL A 116 19.86 -18.83 6.81
C VAL A 116 20.80 -18.93 5.60
N LYS A 117 21.53 -17.85 5.27
CA LYS A 117 22.55 -17.90 4.21
C LYS A 117 23.71 -18.82 4.61
N GLU A 118 24.19 -18.71 5.85
CA GLU A 118 25.23 -19.58 6.39
C GLU A 118 24.81 -21.05 6.34
N LEU A 119 23.59 -21.35 6.80
CA LEU A 119 23.04 -22.70 6.80
C LEU A 119 23.03 -23.31 5.39
N LYS A 120 22.62 -22.55 4.37
CA LYS A 120 22.65 -23.01 2.97
C LYS A 120 24.06 -23.40 2.52
N VAL A 121 25.08 -22.65 2.93
CA VAL A 121 26.49 -22.96 2.64
C VAL A 121 26.94 -24.22 3.39
N LEU A 122 26.58 -24.35 4.67
CA LEU A 122 26.93 -25.53 5.47
C LEU A 122 26.27 -26.82 4.94
N GLU A 123 25.00 -26.74 4.53
CA GLU A 123 24.25 -27.88 3.98
C GLU A 123 24.85 -28.39 2.66
N PHE A 124 25.55 -27.53 1.90
CA PHE A 124 26.33 -27.96 0.74
C PHE A 124 27.50 -28.90 1.13
N PHE A 125 28.06 -28.73 2.33
CA PHE A 125 29.14 -29.56 2.89
C PHE A 125 28.65 -30.52 3.99
N ALA A 126 27.38 -30.95 3.93
CA ALA A 126 26.71 -31.65 5.03
C ALA A 126 27.52 -32.81 5.64
N ASN A 127 28.21 -33.61 4.83
CA ASN A 127 28.98 -34.77 5.32
C ASN A 127 30.12 -34.39 6.29
N MET A 128 30.61 -33.15 6.26
CA MET A 128 31.72 -32.68 7.09
C MET A 128 31.30 -31.66 8.16
N LYS A 129 30.05 -31.16 8.11
CA LYS A 129 29.58 -29.98 8.85
C LYS A 129 28.32 -30.21 9.70
N GLN A 130 28.06 -31.44 10.10
CA GLN A 130 26.82 -31.79 10.82
C GLN A 130 26.65 -31.03 12.15
N VAL A 131 27.74 -30.82 12.90
CA VAL A 131 27.70 -30.10 14.19
C VAL A 131 27.36 -28.63 13.97
N GLU A 132 28.03 -27.97 13.02
CA GLU A 132 27.76 -26.57 12.69
C GLU A 132 26.34 -26.38 12.14
N ILE A 133 25.85 -27.32 11.31
CA ILE A 133 24.45 -27.31 10.83
C ILE A 133 23.47 -27.35 12.01
N ALA A 134 23.68 -28.24 12.97
CA ALA A 134 22.80 -28.36 14.13
C ALA A 134 22.81 -27.09 14.98
N GLN A 135 24.00 -26.53 15.27
CA GLN A 135 24.14 -25.29 16.03
C GLN A 135 23.49 -24.09 15.32
N THR A 136 23.66 -23.96 14.01
CA THR A 136 23.04 -22.88 13.23
C THR A 136 21.51 -23.02 13.23
N LYS A 137 20.98 -24.24 13.11
CA LYS A 137 19.53 -24.50 13.25
C LYS A 137 19.00 -24.14 14.63
N GLU A 138 19.74 -24.45 15.70
CA GLU A 138 19.36 -24.06 17.08
C GLU A 138 19.36 -22.54 17.27
N ARG A 139 20.35 -21.83 16.72
CA ARG A 139 20.40 -20.35 16.77
C ARG A 139 19.22 -19.72 16.02
N ILE A 140 18.91 -20.21 14.81
CA ILE A 140 17.73 -19.76 14.04
C ILE A 140 16.46 -20.00 14.86
N LYS A 141 16.31 -21.18 15.47
CA LYS A 141 15.17 -21.50 16.32
C LYS A 141 15.05 -20.54 17.50
N ALA A 142 16.13 -20.32 18.25
CA ALA A 142 16.14 -19.40 19.39
C ALA A 142 15.82 -17.95 19.00
N ASN A 143 16.29 -17.49 17.84
CA ASN A 143 15.92 -16.18 17.31
C ASN A 143 14.45 -16.13 16.89
N ASN A 144 13.92 -17.18 16.27
CA ASN A 144 12.49 -17.26 15.95
C ASN A 144 11.61 -17.22 17.21
N ASP A 145 12.03 -17.90 18.29
CA ASP A 145 11.32 -17.86 19.57
C ASP A 145 11.30 -16.43 20.16
N LYS A 146 12.40 -15.69 20.06
CA LYS A 146 12.45 -14.26 20.46
C LYS A 146 11.60 -13.37 19.56
N LEU A 147 11.60 -13.62 18.26
CA LEU A 147 10.77 -12.90 17.30
C LEU A 147 9.28 -13.10 17.58
N LEU A 148 8.86 -14.27 18.10
CA LEU A 148 7.49 -14.49 18.53
C LEU A 148 7.11 -13.54 19.68
N ASP A 149 7.94 -13.39 20.72
CA ASP A 149 7.70 -12.43 21.81
C ASP A 149 7.58 -10.98 21.30
N LEU A 150 8.51 -10.57 20.43
CA LEU A 150 8.50 -9.22 19.84
C LEU A 150 7.27 -8.99 18.95
N ASN A 151 6.80 -10.03 18.23
CA ASN A 151 5.57 -9.95 17.46
C ASN A 151 4.34 -9.74 18.36
N PHE A 152 4.28 -10.36 19.55
CA PHE A 152 3.19 -10.09 20.51
C PHE A 152 3.21 -8.63 20.97
N LYS A 153 4.38 -8.08 21.31
CA LYS A 153 4.51 -6.66 21.68
C LYS A 153 4.14 -5.71 20.53
N GLN A 154 4.48 -6.07 19.29
CA GLN A 154 4.06 -5.31 18.12
C GLN A 154 2.54 -5.32 17.93
N MET A 155 1.86 -6.42 18.30
CA MET A 155 0.40 -6.47 18.31
C MET A 155 -0.20 -5.54 19.39
N GLU A 156 0.39 -5.48 20.58
CA GLU A 156 -0.04 -4.53 21.62
C GLU A 156 0.13 -3.06 21.18
N TYR A 157 1.22 -2.76 20.47
CA TYR A 157 1.42 -1.45 19.83
C TYR A 157 0.29 -1.15 18.84
N LEU A 158 -0.02 -2.10 17.95
CA LEU A 158 -1.09 -1.97 16.97
C LEU A 158 -2.45 -1.74 17.62
N GLU A 159 -2.75 -2.38 18.75
CA GLU A 159 -3.99 -2.18 19.49
C GLU A 159 -4.09 -0.75 20.08
N GLN A 160 -3.02 -0.26 20.71
CA GLN A 160 -2.98 1.11 21.26
C GLN A 160 -3.07 2.16 20.15
N VAL A 161 -2.40 1.93 19.03
CA VAL A 161 -2.48 2.83 17.87
C VAL A 161 -3.85 2.74 17.18
N ASP A 162 -4.49 1.57 17.09
CA ASP A 162 -5.86 1.41 16.60
C ASP A 162 -6.80 2.28 17.43
N GLU A 163 -6.70 2.21 18.77
CA GLU A 163 -7.53 3.01 19.67
C GLU A 163 -7.30 4.52 19.45
N LEU A 164 -6.05 4.97 19.41
CA LEU A 164 -5.73 6.38 19.17
C LEU A 164 -6.22 6.88 17.82
N ILE A 165 -6.04 6.09 16.75
CA ILE A 165 -6.54 6.43 15.41
C ILE A 165 -8.06 6.53 15.42
N ASN A 166 -8.77 5.61 16.08
CA ASN A 166 -10.23 5.63 16.07
C ASN A 166 -10.81 6.80 16.88
N GLN A 167 -10.19 7.14 18.01
CA GLN A 167 -10.56 8.32 18.81
C GLN A 167 -10.20 9.64 18.10
N ASN A 168 -9.13 9.63 17.30
CA ASN A 168 -8.57 10.83 16.65
C ASN A 168 -8.54 10.72 15.12
N TRP A 169 -9.56 10.10 14.53
CA TRP A 169 -9.54 9.71 13.12
C TRP A 169 -9.43 10.91 12.18
N TYR A 170 -10.07 12.03 12.54
CA TYR A 170 -10.06 13.24 11.72
C TYR A 170 -8.67 13.86 11.73
N TRP A 171 -8.05 13.95 12.91
CA TRP A 171 -6.67 14.40 13.05
C TRP A 171 -5.71 13.47 12.31
N PHE A 172 -5.85 12.16 12.47
CA PHE A 172 -5.01 11.15 11.82
C PHE A 172 -5.05 11.28 10.29
N LEU A 173 -6.24 11.36 9.68
CA LEU A 173 -6.37 11.49 8.23
C LEU A 173 -5.89 12.86 7.73
N SER A 174 -6.11 13.93 8.50
CA SER A 174 -5.65 15.30 8.14
C SER A 174 -4.14 15.48 8.29
N ASN A 175 -3.50 14.65 9.10
CA ASN A 175 -2.05 14.66 9.38
C ASN A 175 -1.41 13.34 9.00
N ILE A 176 -1.92 12.66 7.97
CA ILE A 176 -1.41 11.35 7.57
C ILE A 176 0.05 11.42 7.09
N ASN A 177 0.50 12.59 6.64
CA ASN A 177 1.90 12.87 6.34
C ASN A 177 2.79 13.00 7.57
N ALA A 178 2.26 13.07 8.79
CA ALA A 178 3.04 13.02 10.02
C ALA A 178 3.50 11.60 10.35
N PHE A 179 3.02 10.60 9.62
CA PHE A 179 3.35 9.19 9.84
C PHE A 179 4.31 8.64 8.80
N GLU A 180 5.16 7.71 9.23
CA GLU A 180 5.77 6.70 8.39
C GLU A 180 4.97 5.39 8.49
N PHE A 181 4.92 4.63 7.41
CA PHE A 181 4.17 3.39 7.33
C PHE A 181 5.12 2.24 7.08
N GLU A 182 5.27 1.38 8.08
CA GLU A 182 6.21 0.27 8.05
C GLU A 182 5.49 -1.03 7.67
N SER A 183 5.99 -1.73 6.66
CA SER A 183 5.44 -3.02 6.24
C SER A 183 5.96 -4.12 7.15
N PHE A 184 5.06 -4.95 7.68
CA PHE A 184 5.46 -6.05 8.58
C PHE A 184 5.05 -7.43 8.10
N LYS A 185 4.13 -7.54 7.12
CA LYS A 185 3.68 -8.82 6.58
C LYS A 185 3.09 -8.67 5.18
N LEU A 186 3.28 -9.65 4.30
CA LEU A 186 2.53 -9.72 3.04
C LEU A 186 1.11 -10.25 3.29
N LEU A 187 0.12 -9.63 2.67
CA LEU A 187 -1.29 -10.02 2.82
C LEU A 187 -1.54 -11.46 2.37
N SER A 188 -0.88 -11.92 1.29
CA SER A 188 -0.95 -13.32 0.85
C SER A 188 -0.48 -14.31 1.90
N ILE A 189 0.57 -13.98 2.65
CA ILE A 189 1.07 -14.83 3.74
C ILE A 189 0.03 -14.89 4.86
N GLN A 190 -0.60 -13.75 5.19
CA GLN A 190 -1.70 -13.71 6.15
C GLN A 190 -2.87 -14.60 5.70
N PHE A 191 -3.31 -14.47 4.45
CA PHE A 191 -4.39 -15.27 3.87
C PHE A 191 -4.10 -16.77 3.94
N TYR A 192 -2.91 -17.17 3.51
CA TYR A 192 -2.49 -18.57 3.55
C TYR A 192 -2.44 -19.10 5.00
N SER A 193 -1.83 -18.35 5.93
CA SER A 193 -1.76 -18.75 7.33
C SER A 193 -3.14 -18.89 7.98
N ASP A 194 -4.07 -17.99 7.69
CA ASP A 194 -5.43 -18.04 8.23
C ASP A 194 -6.18 -19.28 7.73
N LEU A 195 -6.11 -19.55 6.42
CA LEU A 195 -6.71 -20.74 5.82
C LEU A 195 -6.14 -22.04 6.41
N MET A 196 -4.81 -22.12 6.58
CA MET A 196 -4.17 -23.28 7.19
C MET A 196 -4.64 -23.47 8.64
N ARG A 197 -4.68 -22.40 9.44
CA ARG A 197 -5.13 -22.47 10.84
C ARG A 197 -6.58 -22.93 10.95
N GLU A 198 -7.47 -22.37 10.13
CA GLU A 198 -8.90 -22.70 10.13
C GLU A 198 -9.17 -24.14 9.69
N ASN A 199 -8.26 -24.74 8.92
CA ASN A 199 -8.40 -26.10 8.38
C ASN A 199 -7.39 -27.10 8.99
N ASN A 200 -7.03 -26.93 10.26
CA ASN A 200 -6.17 -27.86 11.01
C ASN A 200 -4.83 -28.17 10.30
N ASN A 201 -4.20 -27.14 9.73
CA ASN A 201 -2.97 -27.22 8.93
C ASN A 201 -3.08 -28.07 7.65
N ASN A 202 -4.29 -28.26 7.12
CA ASN A 202 -4.51 -28.87 5.81
C ASN A 202 -5.17 -27.86 4.87
N LEU A 203 -4.62 -27.63 3.68
CA LEU A 203 -5.18 -26.68 2.72
C LEU A 203 -6.19 -27.40 1.81
N PRO A 204 -7.48 -27.00 1.77
CA PRO A 204 -8.44 -27.62 0.87
C PRO A 204 -8.06 -27.45 -0.61
N ASP A 205 -8.42 -28.41 -1.45
CA ASP A 205 -7.99 -28.50 -2.87
C ASP A 205 -8.28 -27.23 -3.68
N GLU A 206 -9.43 -26.59 -3.43
CA GLU A 206 -9.82 -25.35 -4.10
C GLU A 206 -8.88 -24.17 -3.81
N PHE A 207 -8.26 -24.13 -2.62
CA PHE A 207 -7.25 -23.14 -2.26
C PHE A 207 -5.85 -23.59 -2.67
N ALA A 208 -5.56 -24.88 -2.69
CA ALA A 208 -4.27 -25.42 -3.11
C ALA A 208 -3.90 -25.05 -4.56
N GLN A 209 -4.91 -24.93 -5.43
CA GLN A 209 -4.72 -24.45 -6.81
C GLN A 209 -4.32 -22.96 -6.86
N ILE A 210 -4.77 -22.17 -5.88
CA ILE A 210 -4.50 -20.73 -5.78
C ILE A 210 -3.13 -20.50 -5.13
N PHE A 211 -2.92 -21.11 -3.96
CA PHE A 211 -1.70 -21.05 -3.16
C PHE A 211 -0.79 -22.25 -3.45
N ASN A 212 -0.50 -22.50 -4.72
CA ASN A 212 0.41 -23.56 -5.11
C ASN A 212 1.87 -23.26 -4.73
N SER A 213 2.72 -24.29 -4.79
CA SER A 213 4.14 -24.20 -4.44
C SER A 213 4.88 -23.07 -5.17
N ASN A 214 4.62 -22.88 -6.47
CA ASN A 214 5.26 -21.81 -7.24
C ASN A 214 4.91 -20.42 -6.69
N TYR A 215 3.64 -20.20 -6.35
CA TYR A 215 3.21 -18.93 -5.76
C TYR A 215 3.80 -18.74 -4.36
N LEU A 216 3.72 -19.76 -3.49
CA LEU A 216 4.28 -19.68 -2.14
C LEU A 216 5.79 -19.43 -2.14
N ASN A 217 6.54 -20.09 -3.03
CA ASN A 217 7.96 -19.85 -3.20
C ASN A 217 8.24 -18.40 -3.62
N SER A 218 7.44 -17.85 -4.55
CA SER A 218 7.58 -16.44 -4.95
C SER A 218 7.32 -15.46 -3.80
N LEU A 219 6.42 -15.80 -2.86
CA LEU A 219 6.17 -14.99 -1.67
C LEU A 219 7.36 -15.02 -0.70
N GLN A 220 8.01 -16.17 -0.54
CA GLN A 220 9.22 -16.29 0.31
C GLN A 220 10.39 -15.46 -0.21
N GLU A 221 10.49 -15.30 -1.53
CA GLU A 221 11.51 -14.47 -2.17
C GLU A 221 11.13 -12.98 -2.21
N THR A 222 9.86 -12.65 -1.94
CA THR A 222 9.37 -11.29 -1.98
C THR A 222 9.76 -10.54 -0.71
N LYS A 223 10.64 -9.55 -0.86
CA LYS A 223 11.01 -8.65 0.22
C LYS A 223 9.85 -7.71 0.57
N LEU A 224 9.67 -7.45 1.86
CA LEU A 224 8.75 -6.42 2.31
C LEU A 224 9.18 -5.05 1.76
N PRO A 225 8.20 -4.19 1.38
CA PRO A 225 8.52 -2.84 0.97
C PRO A 225 9.22 -2.04 2.06
N LYS A 226 10.06 -1.09 1.64
CA LYS A 226 10.61 -0.07 2.54
C LYS A 226 9.49 0.77 3.14
N LYS A 227 9.79 1.43 4.28
CA LYS A 227 8.92 2.42 4.91
C LYS A 227 8.42 3.44 3.89
N LYS A 228 7.13 3.76 3.95
CA LYS A 228 6.50 4.78 3.10
C LYS A 228 6.22 6.02 3.94
N VAL A 229 6.65 7.16 3.44
CA VAL A 229 6.34 8.49 3.97
C VAL A 229 5.54 9.24 2.92
N PHE A 230 4.48 9.94 3.35
CA PHE A 230 3.74 10.85 2.48
C PHE A 230 4.33 12.26 2.57
N LEU A 231 4.31 12.97 1.44
CA LEU A 231 4.76 14.36 1.36
C LEU A 231 3.67 15.33 1.83
N ASP A 232 2.41 14.91 1.72
CA ASP A 232 1.19 15.67 1.98
C ASP A 232 0.11 14.77 2.58
N SER A 233 -0.95 15.39 3.09
CA SER A 233 -2.11 14.70 3.65
C SER A 233 -3.30 14.61 2.67
N TYR A 234 -3.07 14.80 1.38
CA TYR A 234 -4.16 14.88 0.41
C TYR A 234 -4.72 13.51 0.06
N LEU A 235 -6.00 13.31 0.31
CA LEU A 235 -6.70 12.04 0.13
C LEU A 235 -7.19 11.86 -1.31
N ASP A 236 -7.08 10.64 -1.85
CA ASP A 236 -7.31 10.40 -3.27
C ASP A 236 -8.72 9.94 -3.62
N ASN A 237 -9.36 9.12 -2.80
CA ASN A 237 -10.70 8.62 -3.12
C ASN A 237 -11.35 7.97 -1.92
N LEU A 238 -12.68 8.11 -1.79
CA LEU A 238 -13.48 7.40 -0.81
C LEU A 238 -14.63 6.65 -1.52
N GLN A 239 -14.57 5.33 -1.51
CA GLN A 239 -15.54 4.45 -2.18
C GLN A 239 -16.39 3.71 -1.15
N PHE A 240 -17.69 3.57 -1.42
CA PHE A 240 -18.58 2.69 -0.64
C PHE A 240 -18.26 1.23 -0.95
N GLY A 241 -18.03 0.42 0.09
CA GLY A 241 -17.66 -0.98 -0.03
C GLY A 241 -18.86 -1.90 -0.26
N GLU A 242 -18.66 -2.95 -1.05
CA GLU A 242 -19.64 -3.99 -1.39
C GLU A 242 -20.17 -4.71 -0.14
N GLU A 243 -19.32 -4.89 0.87
CA GLU A 243 -19.67 -5.51 2.17
C GLU A 243 -20.83 -4.80 2.86
N SER A 244 -20.98 -3.49 2.64
CA SER A 244 -22.03 -2.70 3.26
C SER A 244 -23.43 -3.17 2.87
N LYS A 245 -23.58 -3.88 1.74
CA LYS A 245 -24.87 -4.43 1.30
C LYS A 245 -25.40 -5.51 2.24
N GLU A 246 -24.52 -6.12 3.03
CA GLU A 246 -24.87 -7.16 4.00
C GLU A 246 -24.92 -6.63 5.44
N LEU A 247 -24.73 -5.32 5.65
CA LEU A 247 -24.69 -4.69 6.96
C LEU A 247 -25.92 -3.79 7.18
N ASN A 248 -26.79 -4.17 8.11
CA ASN A 248 -28.05 -3.45 8.35
C ASN A 248 -27.91 -2.07 9.00
N ASN A 249 -26.90 -1.88 9.86
CA ASN A 249 -26.72 -0.65 10.66
C ASN A 249 -25.28 -0.14 10.61
N SER A 250 -24.54 -0.55 9.58
CA SER A 250 -23.14 -0.17 9.38
C SER A 250 -22.85 -0.01 7.90
N ALA A 251 -21.87 0.81 7.56
CA ALA A 251 -21.32 0.91 6.22
C ALA A 251 -19.80 0.76 6.27
N ILE A 252 -19.25 0.16 5.23
CA ILE A 252 -17.81 0.08 4.99
C ILE A 252 -17.46 1.03 3.86
N TYR A 253 -16.43 1.82 4.07
CA TYR A 253 -15.81 2.67 3.07
C TYR A 253 -14.35 2.29 2.89
N TYR A 254 -13.86 2.48 1.68
CA TYR A 254 -12.47 2.31 1.31
C TYR A 254 -11.89 3.67 0.94
N LEU A 255 -10.88 4.10 1.68
CA LEU A 255 -10.16 5.34 1.46
C LEU A 255 -8.80 5.03 0.82
N VAL A 256 -8.41 5.78 -0.20
CA VAL A 256 -7.08 5.66 -0.84
C VAL A 256 -6.24 6.90 -0.56
N LYS A 257 -4.96 6.66 -0.31
CA LYS A 257 -3.86 7.63 -0.41
C LYS A 257 -2.68 6.99 -1.13
N ASP A 258 -2.28 7.54 -2.27
CA ASP A 258 -1.35 6.99 -3.24
C ASP A 258 -1.68 5.52 -3.59
N LYS A 259 -0.95 4.58 -2.96
CA LYS A 259 -1.07 3.14 -3.11
C LYS A 259 -1.43 2.44 -1.80
N MET A 260 -1.90 3.20 -0.81
CA MET A 260 -2.42 2.69 0.45
C MET A 260 -3.93 2.72 0.47
N VAL A 261 -4.51 1.70 1.09
CA VAL A 261 -5.95 1.55 1.24
C VAL A 261 -6.31 1.35 2.70
N PHE A 262 -7.17 2.22 3.20
CA PHE A 262 -7.72 2.21 4.54
C PHE A 262 -9.16 1.72 4.46
N ARG A 263 -9.49 0.70 5.25
CA ARG A 263 -10.87 0.22 5.40
C ARG A 263 -11.50 0.93 6.59
N ILE A 264 -12.58 1.65 6.37
CA ILE A 264 -13.28 2.45 7.38
C ILE A 264 -14.66 1.84 7.58
N ALA A 265 -14.96 1.40 8.80
CA ALA A 265 -16.30 1.01 9.20
C ALA A 265 -17.00 2.17 9.91
N ILE A 266 -18.26 2.42 9.58
CA ILE A 266 -19.12 3.33 10.33
C ILE A 266 -20.30 2.51 10.81
N SER A 267 -20.42 2.33 12.12
CA SER A 267 -21.52 1.60 12.75
C SER A 267 -22.53 2.53 13.39
N ASN A 268 -23.68 1.98 13.75
CA ASN A 268 -24.80 2.71 14.34
C ASN A 268 -25.36 3.81 13.43
N LEU A 269 -25.38 3.56 12.12
CA LEU A 269 -25.88 4.50 11.11
C LEU A 269 -27.34 4.89 11.25
N ASN A 270 -28.14 4.18 12.07
CA ASN A 270 -29.53 4.53 12.35
C ASN A 270 -29.71 5.32 13.65
N SER A 271 -28.65 5.57 14.43
CA SER A 271 -28.70 6.38 15.66
C SER A 271 -27.95 7.71 15.50
N ASN A 272 -28.10 8.63 16.45
CA ASN A 272 -27.30 9.87 16.50
C ASN A 272 -25.87 9.63 17.05
N ASN A 273 -25.58 8.39 17.45
CA ASN A 273 -24.31 7.98 18.02
C ASN A 273 -23.58 7.04 17.04
N ALA A 274 -23.54 7.41 15.76
CA ALA A 274 -22.74 6.66 14.81
C ALA A 274 -21.26 6.79 15.20
N ASN A 275 -20.51 5.72 15.00
CA ASN A 275 -19.10 5.66 15.38
C ASN A 275 -18.29 5.15 14.20
N ILE A 276 -17.14 5.76 14.00
CA ILE A 276 -16.19 5.40 12.94
C ILE A 276 -15.06 4.55 13.52
N LYS A 277 -14.64 3.56 12.74
CA LYS A 277 -13.48 2.73 13.01
C LYS A 277 -12.65 2.60 11.74
N ILE A 278 -11.42 3.09 11.76
CA ILE A 278 -10.41 2.80 10.73
C ILE A 278 -9.76 1.48 11.12
N ALA A 279 -9.75 0.50 10.21
CA ALA A 279 -9.10 -0.77 10.47
C ALA A 279 -7.58 -0.59 10.62
N PRO A 280 -6.94 -1.24 11.61
CA PRO A 280 -5.51 -1.08 11.85
C PRO A 280 -4.65 -1.69 10.74
N PHE A 281 -5.19 -2.70 10.04
CA PHE A 281 -4.51 -3.38 8.94
C PHE A 281 -4.70 -2.63 7.62
N ILE A 282 -3.85 -1.63 7.40
CA ILE A 282 -3.80 -0.84 6.16
C ILE A 282 -3.09 -1.65 5.08
N TRP A 283 -3.63 -1.65 3.86
CA TRP A 283 -3.04 -2.36 2.73
C TRP A 283 -2.16 -1.42 1.92
N TYR A 284 -0.92 -1.80 1.64
CA TYR A 284 0.00 -1.01 0.84
C TYR A 284 0.52 -1.79 -0.38
N PHE A 285 0.29 -1.22 -1.56
CA PHE A 285 0.67 -1.82 -2.85
C PHE A 285 1.95 -1.18 -3.42
N ALA A 286 3.06 -1.26 -2.69
CA ALA A 286 4.31 -0.55 -3.03
C ALA A 286 4.77 -0.81 -4.48
N ASN A 287 4.63 -2.06 -4.92
CA ASN A 287 5.11 -2.55 -6.22
C ASN A 287 4.07 -2.39 -7.34
N SER A 288 2.94 -1.73 -7.09
CA SER A 288 1.91 -1.55 -8.12
C SER A 288 2.47 -0.78 -9.30
N LYS A 289 2.28 -1.33 -10.50
CA LYS A 289 2.61 -0.67 -11.77
C LYS A 289 1.45 0.18 -12.29
N ASN A 290 0.28 0.06 -11.66
CA ASN A 290 -0.88 0.85 -12.01
C ASN A 290 -0.93 2.11 -11.13
N PRO A 291 -1.07 3.31 -11.71
CA PRO A 291 -1.17 4.56 -10.93
C PRO A 291 -2.43 4.63 -10.08
N LYS A 292 -3.50 3.86 -10.40
CA LYS A 292 -4.76 3.89 -9.67
C LYS A 292 -5.16 2.50 -9.18
N LEU A 293 -5.66 2.44 -7.96
CA LEU A 293 -6.21 1.22 -7.36
C LEU A 293 -7.73 1.17 -7.55
N SER A 294 -8.23 0.01 -7.99
CA SER A 294 -9.67 -0.26 -8.09
C SER A 294 -10.23 -0.62 -6.72
N LEU A 295 -10.87 0.34 -6.05
CA LEU A 295 -11.47 0.12 -4.74
C LEU A 295 -12.63 -0.87 -4.76
N ASN A 296 -13.37 -0.97 -5.88
CA ASN A 296 -14.42 -1.97 -6.03
C ASN A 296 -13.84 -3.40 -6.04
N LEU A 297 -12.72 -3.61 -6.73
CA LEU A 297 -12.04 -4.91 -6.73
C LEU A 297 -11.50 -5.25 -5.33
N ILE A 298 -10.87 -4.28 -4.66
CA ILE A 298 -10.36 -4.46 -3.30
C ILE A 298 -11.49 -4.79 -2.32
N SER A 299 -12.61 -4.05 -2.40
CA SER A 299 -13.77 -4.31 -1.56
C SER A 299 -14.39 -5.68 -1.83
N SER A 300 -14.53 -6.09 -3.10
CA SER A 300 -14.99 -7.43 -3.47
C SER A 300 -14.10 -8.52 -2.88
N ILE A 301 -12.77 -8.35 -2.95
CA ILE A 301 -11.81 -9.30 -2.36
C ILE A 301 -11.96 -9.37 -0.85
N ASN A 302 -12.10 -8.22 -0.17
CA ASN A 302 -12.29 -8.23 1.28
C ASN A 302 -13.59 -8.95 1.67
N HIS A 303 -14.67 -8.66 0.95
CA HIS A 303 -15.95 -9.33 1.16
C HIS A 303 -15.87 -10.84 0.97
N TYR A 304 -15.42 -11.29 -0.20
CA TYR A 304 -15.49 -12.71 -0.53
C TYR A 304 -14.34 -13.53 0.07
N ALA A 305 -13.12 -12.99 0.11
CA ALA A 305 -11.95 -13.71 0.63
C ALA A 305 -11.83 -13.60 2.15
N LEU A 306 -12.02 -12.42 2.73
CA LEU A 306 -11.76 -12.21 4.16
C LEU A 306 -12.97 -12.50 5.04
N ILE A 307 -14.17 -12.06 4.64
CA ILE A 307 -15.40 -12.28 5.41
C ILE A 307 -15.96 -13.67 5.13
N HIS A 308 -16.21 -13.99 3.85
CA HIS A 308 -16.87 -15.25 3.47
C HIS A 308 -15.93 -16.43 3.26
N LYS A 309 -14.62 -16.19 3.21
CA LYS A 309 -13.59 -17.22 2.99
C LYS A 309 -13.78 -18.04 1.69
N TYR A 310 -14.44 -17.48 0.69
CA TYR A 310 -14.66 -18.17 -0.58
C TYR A 310 -13.39 -18.23 -1.42
N ALA A 311 -13.06 -19.41 -1.96
CA ALA A 311 -11.93 -19.61 -2.86
C ALA A 311 -11.94 -18.63 -4.06
N SER A 312 -13.13 -18.24 -4.54
CA SER A 312 -13.30 -17.23 -5.59
C SER A 312 -12.71 -15.86 -5.21
N GLY A 313 -12.85 -15.43 -3.95
CA GLY A 313 -12.28 -14.17 -3.45
C GLY A 313 -10.75 -14.21 -3.42
N TYR A 314 -10.17 -15.31 -2.93
CA TYR A 314 -8.71 -15.51 -2.96
C TYR A 314 -8.17 -15.59 -4.39
N LYS A 315 -8.92 -16.22 -5.30
CA LYS A 315 -8.59 -16.26 -6.72
C LYS A 315 -8.59 -14.85 -7.33
N GLN A 316 -9.61 -14.02 -7.03
CA GLN A 316 -9.64 -12.63 -7.47
C GLN A 316 -8.43 -11.86 -6.94
N TYR A 317 -8.02 -12.08 -5.69
CA TYR A 317 -6.81 -11.46 -5.16
C TYR A 317 -5.56 -11.87 -5.95
N VAL A 318 -5.26 -13.17 -6.05
CA VAL A 318 -4.01 -13.65 -6.65
C VAL A 318 -3.95 -13.40 -8.16
N TYR A 319 -5.05 -13.66 -8.88
CA TYR A 319 -5.04 -13.62 -10.35
C TYR A 319 -5.46 -12.27 -10.89
N ASP A 320 -6.53 -11.66 -10.36
CA ASP A 320 -7.01 -10.40 -10.89
C ASP A 320 -6.23 -9.23 -10.31
N LEU A 321 -6.10 -9.13 -8.99
CA LEU A 321 -5.47 -7.98 -8.35
C LEU A 321 -3.93 -8.01 -8.50
N VAL A 322 -3.28 -9.08 -8.05
CA VAL A 322 -1.80 -9.15 -8.02
C VAL A 322 -1.25 -9.22 -9.45
N LYS A 323 -1.75 -10.17 -10.26
CA LYS A 323 -1.18 -10.49 -11.59
C LYS A 323 -1.76 -9.62 -12.70
N LYS A 324 -3.08 -9.68 -12.95
CA LYS A 324 -3.73 -9.03 -14.10
C LYS A 324 -3.72 -7.50 -13.99
N GLN A 325 -4.07 -6.95 -12.83
CA GLN A 325 -4.02 -5.51 -12.57
C GLN A 325 -2.59 -5.01 -12.27
N ARG A 326 -1.63 -5.92 -12.09
CA ARG A 326 -0.22 -5.63 -11.83
C ARG A 326 -0.02 -4.76 -10.59
N TYR A 327 -0.84 -4.95 -9.56
CA TYR A 327 -0.69 -4.25 -8.29
C TYR A 327 0.47 -4.82 -7.46
N GLY A 328 0.88 -6.06 -7.74
CA GLY A 328 1.82 -6.80 -6.91
C GLY A 328 1.18 -7.20 -5.58
N GLU A 329 1.97 -7.83 -4.72
CA GLU A 329 1.52 -8.20 -3.38
C GLU A 329 1.25 -6.96 -2.53
N ALA A 330 0.12 -6.96 -1.82
CA ALA A 330 -0.12 -6.00 -0.76
C ALA A 330 0.72 -6.37 0.46
N SER A 331 1.32 -5.39 1.11
CA SER A 331 1.77 -5.52 2.49
C SER A 331 0.74 -4.96 3.46
N LEU A 332 0.66 -5.55 4.64
CA LEU A 332 0.07 -4.93 5.81
C LEU A 332 1.09 -3.93 6.38
N VAL A 333 0.63 -2.71 6.63
CA VAL A 333 1.46 -1.65 7.18
C VAL A 333 0.90 -1.13 8.50
N LEU A 334 1.81 -0.63 9.33
CA LEU A 334 1.52 -0.01 10.60
C LEU A 334 1.98 1.46 10.59
N PRO A 335 1.15 2.40 11.05
CA PRO A 335 1.50 3.82 11.10
C PRO A 335 2.34 4.11 12.35
N ILE A 336 3.49 4.76 12.15
CA ILE A 336 4.41 5.21 13.20
C ILE A 336 4.58 6.72 13.04
N ILE A 337 4.35 7.50 14.09
CA ILE A 337 4.52 8.96 14.01
C ILE A 337 6.00 9.32 13.82
N LYS A 338 6.29 10.23 12.88
CA LYS A 338 7.65 10.78 12.64
C LYS A 338 8.00 11.77 13.74
N GLU A 339 9.29 11.93 14.05
CA GLU A 339 9.79 12.99 14.96
C GLU A 339 9.46 14.41 14.50
#